data_AF-A0A968XI70-F1
#
_entry.id   AF-A0A968XI70-F1
#
_cell.length_a   1.000
_cell.length_b   1.000
_cell.length_c   1.000
_cell.angle_alpha   90.00
_cell.angle_beta   90.00
_cell.angle_gamma   90.00
#
_symmetry.space_group_name_H-M   'P 1'
#
loop_
_entity.id
_entity.type
_entity.pdbx_description
1 polymer ?
#
loop_
_entity_poly.entity_id
_entity_poly.type
_entity_poly.pdbx_seq_one_letter_code
_entity_poly.pdbx_strand_id
1 'polypeptide(L)'
;MIYKTQNLIICLLLLQIVAFGSTLSQYRQKIKDVTESVGYLNYPEEYLSDAENIAQQREILKEIRTKLPPIEKIELKDTNFEVNHDWLYEKLKQFENEPYRSIKRTPIIEETLERLSALESKVEELERQELSKRTKDEDKQKLDEILRRAEYQKPAEKEETWFQRKWREFLEWLQSFDSGGKKEEQTLEGSPAMASALLYIVLAIAVAFIGFLIYYFAPSLLKQIRNREKKDKNSRVILGETLSAEDSSNSIFAEAEDLARTGNLRGAIRKGYIALLCELSDKKLLV
;
A
#
# COMPACT_ATOMS: atom_id res chain seq x y z
N MET A 1 -60.16 11.95 -18.32
CA MET A 1 -59.06 12.95 -18.31
C MET A 1 -57.93 12.63 -17.33
N ILE A 2 -58.15 11.79 -16.32
CA ILE A 2 -57.16 11.49 -15.25
C ILE A 2 -56.06 10.51 -15.70
N TYR A 3 -56.33 9.63 -16.68
CA TYR A 3 -55.33 8.68 -17.20
C TYR A 3 -54.24 9.30 -18.07
N LYS A 4 -54.41 10.54 -18.57
CA LYS A 4 -53.44 11.18 -19.47
C LYS A 4 -52.28 11.85 -18.72
N THR A 5 -52.49 12.21 -17.46
CA THR A 5 -51.47 12.85 -16.61
C THR A 5 -50.59 11.84 -15.87
N GLN A 6 -51.07 10.61 -15.62
CA GLN A 6 -50.22 9.56 -15.03
C GLN A 6 -49.15 9.02 -15.99
N ASN A 7 -49.44 8.89 -17.28
CA ASN A 7 -48.43 8.49 -18.28
C ASN A 7 -47.32 9.54 -18.46
N LEU A 8 -47.61 10.81 -18.18
CA LEU A 8 -46.64 11.90 -18.31
C LEU A 8 -45.66 11.94 -17.12
N ILE A 9 -46.10 11.52 -15.93
CA ILE A 9 -45.26 11.40 -14.74
C ILE A 9 -44.36 10.15 -14.81
N ILE A 10 -44.84 9.05 -15.40
CA ILE A 10 -44.03 7.83 -15.60
C ILE A 10 -42.92 8.05 -16.65
N CYS A 11 -43.15 8.87 -17.69
CA CYS A 11 -42.08 9.27 -18.62
C CYS A 11 -41.05 10.22 -18.01
N LEU A 12 -41.42 11.04 -17.01
CA LEU A 12 -40.50 12.01 -16.39
C LEU A 12 -39.58 11.39 -15.32
N LEU A 13 -39.90 10.18 -14.85
CA LEU A 13 -39.12 9.43 -13.84
C LEU A 13 -38.13 8.41 -14.45
N LEU A 14 -38.18 8.19 -15.76
CA LEU A 14 -37.22 7.36 -16.51
C LEU A 14 -36.04 8.17 -17.08
N LEU A 15 -36.00 9.48 -16.88
CA LEU A 15 -34.82 10.31 -17.17
C LEU A 15 -33.86 10.34 -15.97
N GLN A 16 -33.58 9.18 -15.39
CA GLN A 16 -32.35 9.01 -14.62
C GLN A 16 -31.24 9.10 -15.67
N ILE A 17 -30.65 10.28 -15.78
CA ILE A 17 -29.46 10.54 -16.56
C ILE A 17 -28.45 9.48 -16.13
N VAL A 18 -28.31 8.44 -16.95
CA VAL A 18 -27.14 7.57 -16.91
C VAL A 18 -26.01 8.53 -17.23
N ALA A 19 -25.36 9.06 -16.19
CA ALA A 19 -24.12 9.77 -16.34
C ALA A 19 -23.12 8.72 -16.82
N PHE A 20 -23.11 8.50 -18.13
CA PHE A 20 -22.12 7.67 -18.79
C PHE A 20 -20.77 8.30 -18.46
N GLY A 21 -20.03 7.67 -17.55
CA GLY A 21 -18.62 7.99 -17.34
C GLY A 21 -17.88 7.74 -18.65
N SER A 22 -16.79 8.46 -18.89
CA SER A 22 -15.89 8.09 -19.98
C SER A 22 -15.28 6.72 -19.65
N THR A 23 -15.19 5.86 -20.65
CA THR A 23 -14.46 4.59 -20.45
C THR A 23 -12.97 4.90 -20.29
N LEU A 24 -12.23 4.02 -19.62
CA LEU A 24 -10.78 4.18 -19.45
C LEU A 24 -10.06 4.44 -20.79
N SER A 25 -10.48 3.74 -21.86
CA SER A 25 -9.95 3.91 -23.22
C SER A 25 -10.26 5.27 -23.85
N GLN A 26 -11.48 5.79 -23.66
CA GLN A 26 -11.82 7.14 -24.10
C GLN A 26 -11.02 8.19 -23.33
N TYR A 27 -10.85 7.99 -22.03
CA TYR A 27 -10.06 8.88 -21.19
C TYR A 27 -8.59 8.91 -21.60
N ARG A 28 -7.98 7.75 -21.88
CA ARG A 28 -6.62 7.66 -22.43
C ARG A 28 -6.48 8.46 -23.73
N GLN A 29 -7.43 8.28 -24.65
CA GLN A 29 -7.40 8.99 -25.94
C GLN A 29 -7.50 10.50 -25.72
N LYS A 30 -8.36 10.97 -24.81
CA LYS A 30 -8.45 12.40 -24.46
C LYS A 30 -7.14 12.94 -23.89
N ILE A 31 -6.49 12.21 -22.97
CA ILE A 31 -5.18 12.62 -22.44
C ILE A 31 -4.18 12.75 -23.58
N LYS A 32 -4.11 11.76 -24.47
CA LYS A 32 -3.18 11.76 -25.60
C LYS A 32 -3.41 12.96 -26.53
N ASP A 33 -4.66 13.22 -26.92
CA ASP A 33 -5.03 14.35 -27.76
C ASP A 33 -4.69 15.70 -27.08
N VAL A 34 -4.86 15.78 -25.77
CA VAL A 34 -4.50 16.97 -24.97
C VAL A 34 -2.99 17.13 -24.86
N THR A 35 -2.23 16.05 -24.66
CA THR A 35 -0.76 16.07 -24.67
C THR A 35 -0.24 16.64 -26.00
N GLU A 36 -0.79 16.18 -27.13
CA GLU A 36 -0.43 16.69 -28.45
C GLU A 36 -0.79 18.18 -28.59
N SER A 37 -2.00 18.57 -28.17
CA SER A 37 -2.46 19.97 -28.18
C SER A 37 -1.57 20.89 -27.34
N VAL A 38 -1.16 20.45 -26.15
CA VAL A 38 -0.23 21.17 -25.28
C VAL A 38 1.14 21.31 -25.93
N GLY A 39 1.60 20.28 -26.68
CA GLY A 39 2.84 20.33 -27.44
C GLY A 39 2.85 21.48 -28.46
N TYR A 40 1.75 21.68 -29.18
CA TYR A 40 1.63 22.76 -30.16
C TYR A 40 1.73 24.17 -29.56
N LEU A 41 1.47 24.35 -28.26
CA LEU A 41 1.59 25.66 -27.61
C LEU A 41 3.02 26.21 -27.60
N ASN A 42 4.03 25.34 -27.71
CA ASN A 42 5.45 25.71 -27.70
C ASN A 42 6.01 26.01 -29.11
N TYR A 43 5.26 25.71 -30.17
CA TYR A 43 5.71 25.85 -31.56
C TYR A 43 4.86 26.90 -32.30
N PRO A 44 5.19 28.20 -32.19
CA PRO A 44 4.54 29.21 -33.00
C PRO A 44 4.82 28.95 -34.49
N GLU A 45 3.83 29.16 -35.34
CA GLU A 45 3.99 29.02 -36.78
C GLU A 45 4.78 30.23 -37.31
N GLU A 46 5.95 29.96 -37.91
CA GLU A 46 6.90 31.00 -38.34
C GLU A 46 6.33 31.94 -39.41
N TYR A 47 5.34 31.48 -40.17
CA TYR A 47 4.68 32.25 -41.23
C TYR A 47 3.49 33.07 -40.73
N LEU A 48 3.05 32.89 -39.49
CA LEU A 48 1.97 33.66 -38.88
C LEU A 48 2.52 34.90 -38.17
N SER A 49 1.74 35.98 -38.17
CA SER A 49 2.02 37.13 -37.33
C SER A 49 1.92 36.77 -35.85
N ASP A 50 2.50 37.60 -34.97
CA ASP A 50 2.39 37.38 -33.52
C ASP A 50 0.94 37.41 -33.03
N ALA A 51 0.10 38.27 -33.63
CA ALA A 51 -1.32 38.34 -33.28
C ALA A 51 -2.09 37.07 -33.67
N GLU A 52 -1.79 36.50 -34.84
CA GLU A 52 -2.39 35.25 -35.32
C GLU A 52 -1.93 34.05 -34.47
N ASN A 53 -0.64 33.97 -34.15
CA ASN A 53 -0.11 32.95 -33.25
C ASN A 53 -0.76 33.00 -31.86
N ILE A 54 -0.96 34.20 -31.30
CA ILE A 54 -1.66 34.38 -30.03
C ILE A 54 -3.12 33.92 -30.13
N ALA A 55 -3.81 34.24 -31.23
CA ALA A 55 -5.18 33.79 -31.46
C ALA A 55 -5.27 32.26 -31.57
N GLN A 56 -4.35 31.63 -32.30
CA GLN A 56 -4.24 30.18 -32.42
C GLN A 56 -3.98 29.52 -31.05
N GLN A 57 -3.06 30.06 -30.25
CA GLN A 57 -2.81 29.56 -28.89
C GLN A 57 -4.05 29.61 -28.01
N ARG A 58 -4.88 30.67 -28.13
CA ARG A 58 -6.14 30.77 -27.37
C ARG A 58 -7.16 29.70 -27.79
N GLU A 59 -7.25 29.39 -29.07
CA GLU A 59 -8.13 28.32 -29.55
C GLU A 59 -7.64 26.95 -29.08
N ILE A 60 -6.33 26.69 -29.12
CA ILE A 60 -5.74 25.44 -28.57
C ILE A 60 -6.06 25.32 -27.07
N LEU A 61 -5.90 26.39 -26.29
CA LEU A 61 -6.21 26.39 -24.85
C LEU A 61 -7.69 26.11 -24.58
N LYS A 62 -8.59 26.63 -25.41
CA LYS A 62 -10.02 26.37 -25.33
C LYS A 62 -10.35 24.92 -25.69
N GLU A 63 -9.69 24.37 -26.71
CA GLU A 63 -9.83 22.98 -27.10
C GLU A 63 -9.40 22.03 -25.97
N ILE A 64 -8.24 22.29 -25.36
CA ILE A 64 -7.74 21.51 -24.20
C ILE A 64 -8.77 21.48 -23.07
N ARG A 65 -9.31 22.65 -22.69
CA ARG A 65 -10.34 22.76 -21.63
C ARG A 65 -11.64 22.05 -21.97
N THR A 66 -11.97 21.97 -23.25
CA THR A 66 -13.17 21.27 -23.72
C THR A 66 -12.98 19.76 -23.67
N LYS A 67 -11.80 19.28 -24.06
CA LYS A 67 -11.46 17.84 -24.08
C LYS A 67 -11.30 17.27 -22.67
N LEU A 68 -10.66 18.02 -21.75
CA LEU A 68 -10.38 17.60 -20.38
C LEU A 68 -11.04 18.56 -19.37
N PRO A 69 -12.27 18.27 -18.91
CA PRO A 69 -12.93 19.09 -17.89
C PRO A 69 -12.22 18.99 -16.54
N PRO A 70 -12.43 19.95 -15.61
CA PRO A 70 -11.77 19.96 -14.30
C PRO A 70 -12.06 18.71 -13.46
N ILE A 71 -13.27 18.16 -13.59
CA ILE A 71 -13.67 16.92 -12.93
C ILE A 71 -14.27 16.01 -14.00
N GLU A 72 -13.74 14.79 -14.10
CA GLU A 72 -14.23 13.77 -15.03
C GLU A 72 -14.53 12.46 -14.29
N LYS A 73 -15.68 11.85 -14.61
CA LYS A 73 -16.07 10.54 -14.09
C LYS A 73 -15.61 9.47 -15.05
N ILE A 74 -14.80 8.54 -14.56
CA ILE A 74 -14.27 7.43 -15.33
C ILE A 74 -14.85 6.13 -14.80
N GLU A 75 -15.30 5.29 -15.71
CA GLU A 75 -15.84 3.96 -15.42
C GLU A 75 -14.78 2.89 -15.64
N LEU A 76 -14.53 2.08 -14.60
CA LEU A 76 -13.60 0.95 -14.62
C LEU A 76 -14.23 -0.26 -13.90
N LYS A 77 -14.52 -1.34 -14.63
CA LYS A 77 -15.02 -2.61 -14.10
C LYS A 77 -16.12 -2.42 -13.03
N ASP A 78 -17.17 -1.69 -13.37
CA ASP A 78 -18.32 -1.38 -12.51
C ASP A 78 -18.04 -0.41 -11.34
N THR A 79 -16.83 0.16 -11.27
CA THR A 79 -16.47 1.19 -10.31
C THR A 79 -16.32 2.53 -11.02
N ASN A 80 -17.05 3.53 -10.54
CA ASN A 80 -16.89 4.91 -11.00
C ASN A 80 -15.94 5.65 -10.07
N PHE A 81 -14.92 6.28 -10.62
CA PHE A 81 -14.05 7.18 -9.87
C PHE A 81 -14.01 8.55 -10.53
N GLU A 82 -13.87 9.58 -9.70
CA GLU A 82 -13.78 10.98 -10.14
C GLU A 82 -12.30 11.37 -10.20
N VAL A 83 -11.86 11.83 -11.37
CA VAL A 83 -10.52 12.37 -11.57
C VAL A 83 -10.60 13.89 -11.63
N ASN A 84 -9.72 14.53 -10.85
CA ASN A 84 -9.59 15.97 -10.79
C ASN A 84 -8.38 16.44 -11.61
N HIS A 85 -8.60 17.40 -12.50
CA HIS A 85 -7.62 18.02 -13.40
C HIS A 85 -7.36 19.49 -13.06
N ASP A 86 -7.70 19.99 -11.87
CA ASP A 86 -7.50 21.38 -11.46
C ASP A 86 -6.05 21.83 -11.66
N TRP A 87 -5.10 20.92 -11.42
CA TRP A 87 -3.67 21.15 -11.66
C TRP A 87 -3.36 21.57 -13.11
N LEU A 88 -4.06 21.01 -14.10
CA LEU A 88 -3.88 21.36 -15.51
C LEU A 88 -4.37 22.78 -15.74
N TYR A 89 -5.53 23.12 -15.20
CA TYR A 89 -6.12 24.47 -15.33
C TYR A 89 -5.22 25.53 -14.69
N GLU A 90 -4.62 25.22 -13.53
CA GLU A 90 -3.63 26.09 -12.90
C GLU A 90 -2.41 26.32 -13.80
N LYS A 91 -1.86 25.26 -14.40
CA LYS A 91 -0.71 25.37 -15.31
C LYS A 91 -1.04 26.12 -16.60
N LEU A 92 -2.20 25.87 -17.21
CA LEU A 92 -2.66 26.60 -18.38
C LEU A 92 -2.89 28.09 -18.05
N LYS A 93 -3.42 28.40 -16.87
CA LYS A 93 -3.56 29.79 -16.40
C LYS A 93 -2.20 30.45 -16.16
N GLN A 94 -1.24 29.73 -15.58
CA GLN A 94 0.14 30.22 -15.45
C GLN A 94 0.74 30.54 -16.82
N PHE A 95 0.56 29.66 -17.81
CA PHE A 95 1.01 29.87 -19.19
C PHE A 95 0.35 31.07 -19.90
N GLU A 96 -0.95 31.32 -19.64
CA GLU A 96 -1.69 32.47 -20.17
C GLU A 96 -1.25 33.81 -19.57
N ASN A 97 -0.83 33.80 -18.30
CA ASN A 97 -0.38 35.01 -17.60
C ASN A 97 1.04 35.44 -18.00
N GLU A 98 1.82 34.53 -18.55
CA GLU A 98 3.18 34.84 -19.01
C GLU A 98 3.16 35.57 -20.37
N PRO A 99 4.01 36.60 -20.57
CA PRO A 99 4.07 37.33 -21.84
C PRO A 99 4.36 36.42 -23.03
N TYR A 100 3.78 36.73 -24.19
CA TYR A 100 4.05 35.99 -25.42
C TYR A 100 5.58 35.95 -25.72
N ARG A 101 6.09 34.77 -26.10
CA ARG A 101 7.53 34.44 -26.25
C ARG A 101 8.40 34.58 -24.98
N SER A 102 7.80 34.67 -23.78
CA SER A 102 8.55 34.56 -22.52
C SER A 102 9.23 33.20 -22.41
N ILE A 103 10.52 33.20 -22.06
CA ILE A 103 11.32 31.98 -21.81
C ILE A 103 10.69 31.13 -20.69
N LYS A 104 9.89 31.75 -19.80
CA LYS A 104 9.18 31.07 -18.71
C LYS A 104 8.02 30.19 -19.19
N ARG A 105 7.54 30.35 -20.43
CA ARG A 105 6.43 29.56 -20.96
C ARG A 105 6.83 28.12 -21.26
N THR A 106 8.03 27.92 -21.81
CA THR A 106 8.56 26.60 -22.15
C THR A 106 8.60 25.63 -20.97
N PRO A 107 9.17 25.97 -19.79
CA PRO A 107 9.18 25.04 -18.66
C PRO A 107 7.78 24.72 -18.12
N ILE A 108 6.81 25.65 -18.20
CA ILE A 108 5.42 25.37 -17.81
C ILE A 108 4.80 24.31 -18.73
N ILE A 109 5.04 24.42 -20.04
CA ILE A 109 4.56 23.44 -21.02
C ILE A 109 5.26 22.09 -20.83
N GLU A 110 6.58 22.08 -20.66
CA GLU A 110 7.35 20.84 -20.44
C GLU A 110 6.89 20.08 -19.19
N GLU A 111 6.72 20.77 -18.06
CA GLU A 111 6.20 20.16 -16.82
C GLU A 111 4.77 19.61 -17.04
N THR A 112 3.95 20.33 -17.80
CA THR A 112 2.59 19.89 -18.14
C THR A 112 2.63 18.62 -19.00
N LEU A 113 3.48 18.58 -20.03
CA LEU A 113 3.66 17.43 -20.91
C LEU A 113 4.20 16.21 -20.16
N GLU A 114 5.18 16.40 -19.27
CA GLU A 114 5.72 15.32 -18.45
C GLU A 114 4.64 14.68 -17.58
N ARG A 115 3.83 15.53 -16.92
CA ARG A 115 2.74 15.04 -16.06
C ARG A 115 1.63 14.36 -16.85
N LEU A 116 1.26 14.88 -18.02
CA LEU A 116 0.29 14.24 -18.91
C LEU A 116 0.80 12.90 -19.45
N SER A 117 2.08 12.81 -19.82
CA SER A 117 2.72 11.57 -20.28
C SER A 117 2.80 10.51 -19.17
N ALA A 118 3.11 10.92 -17.94
CA ALA A 118 3.08 10.04 -16.77
C ALA A 118 1.66 9.53 -16.51
N LEU A 119 0.64 10.39 -16.66
CA LEU A 119 -0.76 10.03 -16.53
C LEU A 119 -1.19 9.04 -17.63
N GLU A 120 -0.85 9.31 -18.90
CA GLU A 120 -1.11 8.41 -20.03
C GLU A 120 -0.50 7.02 -19.79
N SER A 121 0.76 6.98 -19.35
CA SER A 121 1.47 5.73 -19.03
C SER A 121 0.78 4.93 -17.93
N LYS A 122 0.27 5.62 -16.90
CA LYS A 122 -0.46 4.99 -15.79
C LYS A 122 -1.83 4.48 -16.22
N VAL A 123 -2.54 5.23 -17.05
CA VAL A 123 -3.81 4.79 -17.63
C VAL A 123 -3.60 3.57 -18.53
N GLU A 124 -2.55 3.56 -19.35
CA GLU A 124 -2.19 2.40 -20.17
C GLU A 124 -1.85 1.17 -19.31
N GLU A 125 -1.14 1.35 -18.19
CA GLU A 125 -0.86 0.27 -17.25
C GLU A 125 -2.17 -0.33 -16.70
N LEU A 126 -3.13 0.52 -16.33
CA LEU A 126 -4.46 0.11 -15.85
C LEU A 126 -5.26 -0.62 -16.94
N GLU A 127 -5.24 -0.13 -18.19
CA GLU A 127 -5.86 -0.81 -19.33
C GLU A 127 -5.24 -2.19 -19.58
N ARG A 128 -3.91 -2.31 -19.52
CA ARG A 128 -3.23 -3.60 -19.69
C ARG A 128 -3.59 -4.56 -18.56
N GLN A 129 -3.67 -4.09 -17.32
CA GLN A 129 -4.14 -4.89 -16.18
C GLN A 129 -5.61 -5.31 -16.37
N GLU A 130 -6.45 -4.44 -16.91
CA GLU A 130 -7.83 -4.76 -17.25
C GLU A 130 -7.93 -5.86 -18.31
N LEU A 131 -7.21 -5.70 -19.42
CA LEU A 131 -7.16 -6.66 -20.53
C LEU A 131 -6.54 -7.99 -20.14
N SER A 132 -5.57 -7.99 -19.21
CA SER A 132 -4.84 -9.20 -18.84
C SER A 132 -5.69 -10.25 -18.14
N LYS A 133 -6.92 -9.94 -17.68
CA LYS A 133 -7.82 -10.84 -16.93
C LYS A 133 -7.14 -11.69 -15.85
N ARG A 134 -5.96 -11.25 -15.38
CA ARG A 134 -5.14 -12.01 -14.47
C ARG A 134 -5.82 -12.00 -13.12
N THR A 135 -6.42 -13.12 -12.79
CA THR A 135 -7.02 -13.31 -11.47
C THR A 135 -5.93 -13.21 -10.43
N LYS A 136 -6.24 -12.58 -9.29
CA LYS A 136 -5.34 -12.47 -8.12
C LYS A 136 -4.67 -13.80 -7.75
N ASP A 137 -5.32 -14.92 -8.08
CA ASP A 137 -4.79 -16.27 -7.84
C ASP A 137 -3.70 -16.69 -8.84
N GLU A 138 -3.71 -16.21 -10.08
CA GLU A 138 -2.60 -16.42 -11.04
C GLU A 138 -1.36 -15.62 -10.65
N ASP A 139 -1.55 -14.43 -10.09
CA ASP A 139 -0.45 -13.62 -9.58
C ASP A 139 0.13 -14.20 -8.29
N LYS A 140 -0.70 -14.75 -7.40
CA LYS A 140 -0.23 -15.54 -6.25
C LYS A 140 0.53 -16.78 -6.68
N GLN A 141 0.06 -17.51 -7.69
CA GLN A 141 0.78 -18.68 -8.21
C GLN A 141 2.15 -18.30 -8.77
N LYS A 142 2.25 -17.21 -9.54
CA LYS A 142 3.55 -16.74 -10.03
C LYS A 142 4.45 -16.20 -8.92
N LEU A 143 3.88 -15.56 -7.89
CA LEU A 143 4.63 -15.12 -6.73
C LEU A 143 5.21 -16.32 -5.96
N ASP A 144 4.40 -17.34 -5.70
CA ASP A 144 4.84 -18.60 -5.08
C ASP A 144 5.90 -19.30 -5.91
N GLU A 145 5.74 -19.29 -7.24
CA GLU A 145 6.75 -19.82 -8.17
C GLU A 145 8.08 -19.05 -8.07
N ILE A 146 8.04 -17.72 -7.98
CA ILE A 146 9.23 -16.86 -7.83
C ILE A 146 9.89 -17.10 -6.47
N LEU A 147 9.10 -17.15 -5.39
CA LEU A 147 9.59 -17.39 -4.02
C LEU A 147 10.20 -18.79 -3.85
N ARG A 148 9.79 -19.76 -4.66
CA ARG A 148 10.38 -21.12 -4.67
C ARG A 148 11.70 -21.21 -5.41
N ARG A 149 12.10 -20.20 -6.20
CA ARG A 149 13.39 -20.21 -6.91
C ARG A 149 14.53 -20.21 -5.91
N ALA A 150 15.59 -20.95 -6.23
CA ALA A 150 16.75 -21.14 -5.35
C ALA A 150 17.45 -19.82 -4.96
N GLU A 151 17.31 -18.78 -5.78
CA GLU A 151 17.85 -17.43 -5.52
C GLU A 151 17.15 -16.70 -4.36
N TYR A 152 15.90 -17.06 -4.03
CA TYR A 152 15.09 -16.42 -2.97
C TYR A 152 14.92 -17.32 -1.74
N GLN A 153 15.37 -18.58 -1.81
CA GLN A 153 15.42 -19.44 -0.64
C GLN A 153 16.57 -18.99 0.26
N LYS A 154 16.25 -18.58 1.49
CA LYS A 154 17.27 -18.29 2.50
C LYS A 154 18.16 -19.53 2.65
N PRO A 155 19.50 -19.39 2.77
CA PRO A 155 20.40 -20.52 2.92
C PRO A 155 19.92 -21.38 4.08
N ALA A 156 19.76 -22.69 3.83
CA ALA A 156 19.25 -23.66 4.77
C ALA A 156 20.27 -23.92 5.89
N GLU A 157 20.52 -22.93 6.74
CA GLU A 157 21.12 -23.16 8.03
C GLU A 157 20.02 -23.70 8.96
N LYS A 158 20.26 -24.92 9.43
CA LYS A 158 19.43 -25.67 10.36
C LYS A 158 19.45 -25.01 11.74
N GLU A 159 18.95 -23.80 11.87
CA GLU A 159 18.66 -23.23 13.16
C GLU A 159 17.33 -23.81 13.65
N GLU A 160 17.40 -24.89 14.43
CA GLU A 160 16.28 -25.31 15.26
C GLU A 160 15.75 -24.06 15.97
N THR A 161 14.49 -23.70 15.70
CA THR A 161 13.91 -22.48 16.26
C THR A 161 14.04 -22.57 17.79
N TRP A 162 14.56 -21.52 18.45
CA TRP A 162 14.76 -21.51 19.91
C TRP A 162 13.55 -22.07 20.69
N PHE A 163 12.33 -21.85 20.18
CA PHE A 163 11.09 -22.40 20.71
C PHE A 163 10.98 -23.93 20.57
N GLN A 164 11.36 -24.52 19.41
CA GLN A 164 11.38 -25.97 19.21
C GLN A 164 12.35 -26.66 20.17
N ARG A 165 13.52 -26.05 20.42
CA ARG A 165 14.48 -26.57 21.40
C ARG A 165 13.90 -26.56 22.81
N LYS A 166 13.26 -25.47 23.23
CA LYS A 166 12.62 -25.36 24.56
C LYS A 166 11.41 -26.29 24.72
N TRP A 167 10.64 -26.49 23.66
CA TRP A 167 9.51 -27.42 23.66
C TRP A 167 9.96 -28.87 23.77
N ARG A 168 11.06 -29.25 23.10
CA ARG A 168 11.70 -30.56 23.24
C ARG A 168 12.21 -30.77 24.67
N GLU A 169 12.96 -29.81 25.23
CA GLU A 169 13.44 -29.86 26.62
C GLU A 169 12.27 -30.01 27.63
N PHE A 170 11.14 -29.35 27.38
CA PHE A 170 9.94 -29.47 28.21
C PHE A 170 9.26 -30.86 28.10
N LEU A 171 9.16 -31.43 26.89
CA LEU A 171 8.61 -32.77 26.69
C LEU A 171 9.52 -33.85 27.31
N GLU A 172 10.83 -33.69 27.19
CA GLU A 172 11.81 -34.57 27.85
C GLU A 172 11.69 -34.47 29.38
N TRP A 173 11.55 -33.26 29.92
CA TRP A 173 11.26 -33.06 31.34
C TRP A 173 9.93 -33.71 31.76
N LEU A 174 8.88 -33.60 30.95
CA LEU A 174 7.58 -34.22 31.24
C LEU A 174 7.67 -35.76 31.23
N GLN A 175 8.38 -36.35 30.26
CA GLN A 175 8.62 -37.80 30.20
C GLN A 175 9.51 -38.30 31.34
N SER A 176 10.41 -37.46 31.89
CA SER A 176 11.19 -37.81 33.07
C SER A 176 10.32 -38.04 34.32
N PHE A 177 9.12 -37.45 34.36
CA PHE A 177 8.16 -37.66 35.44
C PHE A 177 7.44 -39.02 35.36
N ASP A 178 7.26 -39.56 34.15
CA ASP A 178 6.60 -40.87 33.92
C ASP A 178 7.59 -42.05 34.01
N SER A 179 8.87 -41.80 33.71
CA SER A 179 9.94 -42.82 33.76
C SER A 179 10.60 -42.99 35.15
N GLY A 180 10.15 -42.23 36.16
CA GLY A 180 10.59 -42.30 37.56
C GLY A 180 9.93 -43.37 38.42
N GLY A 181 9.15 -44.29 37.84
CA GLY A 181 8.62 -45.48 38.52
C GLY A 181 9.59 -46.66 38.53
N LYS A 182 10.90 -46.45 38.67
CA LYS A 182 11.79 -47.56 39.09
C LYS A 182 11.53 -47.80 40.57
N LYS A 183 10.90 -48.94 40.84
CA LYS A 183 10.80 -49.57 42.16
C LYS A 183 12.20 -49.74 42.74
N GLU A 184 12.70 -48.74 43.45
CA GLU A 184 13.62 -48.98 44.56
C GLU A 184 12.75 -49.17 45.79
N GLU A 185 12.79 -50.39 46.32
CA GLU A 185 12.24 -50.77 47.60
C GLU A 185 12.88 -49.92 48.69
N GLN A 186 12.30 -48.75 48.96
CA GLN A 186 12.43 -48.14 50.27
C GLN A 186 11.14 -48.43 51.01
N THR A 187 11.25 -49.42 51.88
CA THR A 187 10.31 -49.77 52.93
C THR A 187 9.96 -48.52 53.73
N LEU A 188 8.86 -47.86 53.35
CA LEU A 188 8.07 -47.08 54.27
C LEU A 188 6.73 -47.79 54.40
N GLU A 189 6.56 -48.38 55.57
CA GLU A 189 5.39 -49.08 56.07
C GLU A 189 4.20 -48.10 56.07
N GLY A 190 3.50 -48.01 54.94
CA GLY A 190 2.40 -47.08 54.73
C GLY A 190 1.59 -47.48 53.52
N SER A 191 0.26 -47.50 53.67
CA SER A 191 -0.69 -47.97 52.67
C SER A 191 -0.41 -47.39 51.26
N PRO A 192 -0.23 -48.23 50.21
CA PRO A 192 0.07 -47.77 48.85
C PRO A 192 -1.07 -46.94 48.22
N ALA A 193 -2.29 -47.02 48.78
CA ALA A 193 -3.41 -46.18 48.39
C ALA A 193 -3.25 -44.72 48.86
N MET A 194 -2.52 -44.48 49.96
CA MET A 194 -2.30 -43.12 50.47
C MET A 194 -1.26 -42.37 49.63
N ALA A 195 -0.16 -43.04 49.23
CA ALA A 195 0.88 -42.43 48.41
C ALA A 195 0.37 -42.04 47.01
N SER A 196 -0.46 -42.88 46.40
CA SER A 196 -1.08 -42.59 45.11
C SER A 196 -2.12 -41.46 45.20
N ALA A 197 -2.96 -41.45 46.24
CA ALA A 197 -3.91 -40.37 46.46
C ALA A 197 -3.22 -39.00 46.66
N LEU A 198 -2.09 -38.98 47.36
CA LEU A 198 -1.30 -37.76 47.58
C LEU A 198 -0.73 -37.20 46.28
N LEU A 199 -0.29 -38.07 45.37
CA LEU A 199 0.20 -37.69 44.04
C LEU A 199 -0.89 -37.03 43.18
N TYR A 200 -2.11 -37.59 43.19
CA TYR A 200 -3.25 -36.98 42.48
C TYR A 200 -3.67 -35.63 43.08
N ILE A 201 -3.58 -35.48 44.41
CA ILE A 201 -3.86 -34.20 45.07
C ILE A 201 -2.84 -33.14 44.66
N VAL A 202 -1.55 -33.48 44.63
CA VAL A 202 -0.49 -32.57 44.19
C VAL A 202 -0.66 -32.19 42.71
N LEU A 203 -1.00 -33.15 41.85
CA LEU A 203 -1.28 -32.88 40.44
C LEU A 203 -2.50 -31.96 40.27
N ALA A 204 -3.58 -32.20 41.02
CA ALA A 204 -4.77 -31.37 40.99
C ALA A 204 -4.47 -29.93 41.43
N ILE A 205 -3.64 -29.76 42.47
CA ILE A 205 -3.18 -28.43 42.91
C ILE A 205 -2.31 -27.77 41.84
N ALA A 206 -1.41 -28.51 41.19
CA ALA A 206 -0.54 -27.97 40.13
C ALA A 206 -1.36 -27.50 38.92
N VAL A 207 -2.34 -28.29 38.48
CA VAL A 207 -3.25 -27.92 37.38
C VAL A 207 -4.10 -26.70 37.76
N ALA A 208 -4.65 -26.67 38.99
CA ALA A 208 -5.39 -25.52 39.48
C ALA A 208 -4.53 -24.26 39.55
N PHE A 209 -3.26 -24.39 39.95
CA PHE A 209 -2.32 -23.28 40.00
C PHE A 209 -1.94 -22.76 38.61
N ILE A 210 -1.71 -23.64 37.63
CA ILE A 210 -1.47 -23.26 36.23
C ILE A 210 -2.71 -22.57 35.65
N GLY A 211 -3.91 -23.11 35.88
CA GLY A 211 -5.17 -22.49 35.46
C GLY A 211 -5.36 -21.11 36.08
N PHE A 212 -5.04 -20.95 37.37
CA PHE A 212 -5.08 -19.67 38.07
C PHE A 212 -4.07 -18.66 37.50
N LEU A 213 -2.84 -19.09 37.22
CA LEU A 213 -1.83 -18.25 36.57
C LEU A 213 -2.28 -17.80 35.18
N ILE A 214 -2.83 -18.69 34.36
CA ILE A 214 -3.36 -18.33 33.05
C ILE A 214 -4.51 -17.33 33.22
N TYR A 215 -5.47 -17.58 34.11
CA TYR A 215 -6.59 -16.68 34.35
C TYR A 215 -6.16 -15.28 34.84
N TYR A 216 -5.16 -15.22 35.72
CA TYR A 216 -4.65 -13.97 36.28
C TYR A 216 -3.77 -13.18 35.30
N PHE A 217 -2.88 -13.87 34.56
CA PHE A 217 -1.93 -13.23 33.64
C PHE A 217 -2.48 -13.03 32.22
N ALA A 218 -3.45 -13.82 31.77
CA ALA A 218 -4.08 -13.65 30.45
C ALA A 218 -4.64 -12.24 30.22
N PRO A 219 -5.41 -11.61 31.11
CA PRO A 219 -5.93 -10.26 30.87
C PRO A 219 -4.82 -9.19 30.83
N SER A 220 -3.70 -9.40 31.52
CA SER A 220 -2.53 -8.51 31.47
C SER A 220 -1.80 -8.66 30.12
N LEU A 221 -1.52 -9.89 29.70
CA LEU A 221 -0.83 -10.19 28.43
C LEU A 221 -1.69 -9.81 27.21
N LEU A 222 -3.00 -10.08 27.25
CA LEU A 222 -3.94 -9.67 26.20
C LEU A 222 -4.04 -8.15 26.07
N LYS A 223 -3.99 -7.40 27.18
CA LYS A 223 -3.91 -5.92 27.11
C LYS A 223 -2.61 -5.45 26.46
N GLN A 224 -1.50 -6.13 26.72
CA GLN A 224 -0.20 -5.81 26.13
C GLN A 224 -0.13 -6.16 24.64
N ILE A 225 -0.69 -7.29 24.23
CA ILE A 225 -0.81 -7.70 22.82
C ILE A 225 -1.78 -6.77 22.07
N ARG A 226 -2.92 -6.41 22.66
CA ARG A 226 -3.87 -5.45 22.06
C ARG A 226 -3.30 -4.03 21.96
N ASN A 227 -2.42 -3.63 22.89
CA ASN A 227 -1.69 -2.37 22.78
C ASN A 227 -0.57 -2.43 21.73
N ARG A 228 0.03 -3.61 21.47
CA ARG A 228 0.95 -3.82 20.34
C ARG A 228 0.22 -3.73 19.00
N GLU A 229 -0.97 -4.32 18.85
CA GLU A 229 -1.80 -4.14 17.64
C GLU A 229 -2.20 -2.68 17.40
N LYS A 230 -2.43 -1.90 18.46
CA LYS A 230 -2.63 -0.45 18.34
C LYS A 230 -1.35 0.31 17.97
N LYS A 231 -0.17 -0.19 18.32
CA LYS A 231 1.13 0.37 17.92
C LYS A 231 1.45 0.05 16.45
N ASP A 232 1.09 -1.14 15.99
CA ASP A 232 1.20 -1.54 14.56
C ASP A 232 0.25 -0.75 13.67
N LYS A 233 -0.88 -0.24 14.20
CA LYS A 233 -1.79 0.66 13.47
C LYS A 233 -1.17 2.01 13.09
N ASN A 234 -0.03 2.37 13.69
CA ASN A 234 0.77 3.55 13.35
C ASN A 234 2.11 3.19 12.68
N SER A 235 2.34 1.92 12.32
CA SER A 235 3.49 1.55 11.52
C SER A 235 3.26 1.99 10.08
N ARG A 236 4.20 2.77 9.52
CA ARG A 236 4.15 3.19 8.12
C ARG A 236 5.01 2.22 7.33
N VAL A 237 4.39 1.50 6.39
CA VAL A 237 5.11 0.64 5.46
C VAL A 237 5.59 1.51 4.31
N ILE A 238 6.87 1.85 4.30
CA ILE A 238 7.52 2.53 3.18
C ILE A 238 8.40 1.50 2.48
N LEU A 239 8.12 1.22 1.21
CA LEU A 239 8.91 0.30 0.37
C LEU A 239 9.16 -1.09 1.00
N GLY A 240 8.15 -1.66 1.66
CA GLY A 240 8.19 -3.02 2.20
C GLY A 240 8.96 -3.19 3.52
N GLU A 241 9.43 -2.10 4.14
CA GLU A 241 9.95 -2.12 5.51
C GLU A 241 8.93 -1.49 6.47
N THR A 242 8.62 -2.20 7.56
CA THR A 242 7.73 -1.69 8.62
C THR A 242 8.52 -0.76 9.53
N LEU A 243 8.32 0.54 9.38
CA LEU A 243 8.89 1.55 10.28
C LEU A 243 7.95 1.76 11.47
N SER A 244 8.49 1.72 12.69
CA SER A 244 7.73 2.05 13.88
C SER A 244 7.59 3.56 14.01
N ALA A 245 6.47 4.06 14.56
CA ALA A 245 6.21 5.51 14.69
C ALA A 245 7.22 6.27 15.60
N GLU A 246 8.18 5.57 16.19
CA GLU A 246 9.25 6.09 17.04
C GLU A 246 10.61 6.16 16.30
N ASP A 247 10.71 5.60 15.08
CA ASP A 247 11.92 5.60 14.27
C ASP A 247 12.08 6.97 13.59
N SER A 248 12.96 7.80 14.15
CA SER A 248 13.31 9.11 13.59
C SER A 248 14.18 8.95 12.34
N SER A 249 14.04 9.85 11.36
CA SER A 249 14.89 9.88 10.14
C SER A 249 16.39 9.78 10.44
N ASN A 250 16.84 10.35 11.56
CA ASN A 250 18.23 10.29 12.00
C ASN A 250 18.72 8.88 12.38
N SER A 251 17.86 8.03 12.97
CA SER A 251 18.26 6.66 13.33
C SER A 251 18.36 5.77 12.09
N ILE A 252 17.46 5.96 11.12
CA ILE A 252 17.47 5.23 9.84
C ILE A 252 18.67 5.67 8.99
N PHE A 253 19.05 6.95 9.05
CA PHE A 253 20.24 7.45 8.36
C PHE A 253 21.54 6.92 8.97
N ALA A 254 21.62 6.81 10.30
CA ALA A 254 22.76 6.19 10.97
C ALA A 254 22.92 4.70 10.57
N GLU A 255 21.82 3.96 10.42
CA GLU A 255 21.82 2.59 9.91
C GLU A 255 22.29 2.52 8.44
N ALA A 256 21.91 3.49 7.61
CA ALA A 256 22.38 3.61 6.23
C ALA A 256 23.89 3.87 6.15
N GLU A 257 24.44 4.70 7.04
CA GLU A 257 25.87 4.99 7.10
C GLU A 257 26.69 3.76 7.55
N ASP A 258 26.17 2.98 8.50
CA ASP A 258 26.81 1.74 8.94
C ASP A 258 26.81 0.67 7.83
N LEU A 259 25.72 0.58 7.07
CA LEU A 259 25.64 -0.26 5.86
C LEU A 259 26.61 0.19 4.76
N ALA A 260 26.87 1.50 4.64
CA ALA A 260 27.86 2.01 3.70
C ALA A 260 29.28 1.64 4.15
N ARG A 261 29.57 1.73 5.47
CA ARG A 261 30.86 1.35 6.05
C ARG A 261 31.18 -0.13 5.92
N THR A 262 30.17 -0.98 6.02
CA THR A 262 30.29 -2.44 5.85
C THR A 262 30.36 -2.87 4.38
N GLY A 263 30.33 -1.91 3.43
CA GLY A 263 30.45 -2.16 2.00
C GLY A 263 29.15 -2.59 1.31
N ASN A 264 28.03 -2.64 2.04
CA ASN A 264 26.71 -2.91 1.47
C ASN A 264 26.07 -1.63 0.92
N LEU A 265 26.67 -1.12 -0.16
CA LEU A 265 26.25 0.14 -0.81
C LEU A 265 24.79 0.11 -1.28
N ARG A 266 24.29 -1.06 -1.70
CA ARG A 266 22.90 -1.22 -2.15
C ARG A 266 21.92 -1.07 -0.99
N GLY A 267 22.24 -1.66 0.16
CA GLY A 267 21.47 -1.50 1.40
C GLY A 267 21.51 -0.06 1.91
N ALA A 268 22.69 0.56 1.90
CA ALA A 268 22.88 1.95 2.31
C ALA A 268 22.05 2.94 1.49
N ILE A 269 22.05 2.83 0.15
CA ILE A 269 21.26 3.70 -0.72
C ILE A 269 19.76 3.54 -0.45
N ARG A 270 19.27 2.30 -0.28
CA ARG A 270 17.85 2.05 0.02
C ARG A 270 17.43 2.67 1.37
N LYS A 271 18.21 2.42 2.41
CA LYS A 271 17.94 2.94 3.77
C LYS A 271 18.06 4.47 3.83
N GLY A 272 19.04 5.05 3.14
CA GLY A 272 19.20 6.50 3.03
C GLY A 272 18.02 7.16 2.32
N TYR A 273 17.50 6.55 1.25
CA TYR A 273 16.30 7.04 0.56
C TYR A 273 15.04 6.97 1.45
N ILE A 274 14.89 5.89 2.22
CA ILE A 274 13.78 5.75 3.19
C ILE A 274 13.88 6.81 4.28
N ALA A 275 15.08 7.08 4.82
CA ALA A 275 15.29 8.14 5.81
C ALA A 275 14.88 9.53 5.27
N LEU A 276 15.21 9.82 4.01
CA LEU A 276 14.88 11.08 3.35
C LEU A 276 13.36 11.22 3.14
N LEU A 277 12.67 10.17 2.69
CA LEU A 277 11.22 10.17 2.58
C LEU A 277 10.52 10.34 3.93
N CYS A 278 11.09 9.76 4.99
CA CYS A 278 10.61 9.93 6.36
C CYS A 278 10.74 11.41 6.80
N GLU A 279 11.89 12.04 6.55
CA GLU A 279 12.12 13.47 6.85
C GLU A 279 11.18 14.40 6.07
N LEU A 280 10.93 14.12 4.79
CA LEU A 280 9.99 14.92 3.97
C LEU A 280 8.54 14.76 4.44
N SER A 281 8.16 13.57 4.89
CA SER A 281 6.84 13.29 5.48
C SER A 281 6.68 14.01 6.83
N ASP A 282 7.70 13.98 7.69
CA ASP A 282 7.70 14.67 8.97
C ASP A 282 7.60 16.20 8.82
N LYS A 283 8.20 16.75 7.76
CA LYS A 283 8.10 18.17 7.41
C LYS A 283 6.78 18.55 6.71
N LYS A 284 5.83 17.63 6.53
CA LYS A 284 4.55 17.81 5.80
C LYS A 284 4.70 18.35 4.38
N LEU A 285 5.82 18.04 3.71
CA LEU A 285 6.06 18.48 2.33
C LEU A 285 5.47 17.50 1.29
N LEU A 286 5.03 16.32 1.72
CA LEU A 286 4.33 15.32 0.92
C LEU A 286 3.00 14.98 1.63
N VAL A 287 1.88 15.17 0.92
CA VAL A 287 0.51 14.79 1.33
C VAL A 287 0.18 13.41 0.76
#